data_AF-A0A956C9J0-F1
#
_entry.id   AF-A0A956C9J0-F1
#
_cell.length_a   1.000
_cell.length_b   1.000
_cell.length_c   1.000
_cell.angle_alpha   90.00
_cell.angle_beta   90.00
_cell.angle_gamma   90.00
#
_symmetry.space_group_name_H-M   'P 1'
#
loop_
_entity.id
_entity.type
_entity.pdbx_description
1 polymer ?
#
loop_
_entity_poly.entity_id
_entity_poly.type
_entity_poly.pdbx_seq_one_letter_code
_entity_poly.pdbx_strand_id
1 'polypeptide(L)'
;MSGAGAVDSRITELEAELSTIRLGEQQPLGEAGAILHDLLRLSCWCTYSVVQHSARIAVDAWGDVGAPPDLSPEFSRFVASSQPRFGQYDALRPDAWQHNKALTFADLERRNGPMPKGMRQLFERVGVGHCDQLRALICDGDGLLAWVGGFRERPFTHADRRVLQRVVPLIHRRLLLARYTEAPGLREAALCAALEAIPAEAYLIDGRARVVDTNELGRQMAAREGKALLEELQRALRLSTRTTRGEAGAFCLTRLTRQGLPAHYLAVRRNTSRNSDPLLPLARQRWTLTPRQTEVLGLLARGLSNRAISIALGCAEGTIQLHVAALLTKIGAESRAEVVARFWTELG
;
A
#
# COMPACT_ATOMS: atom_id res chain seq x y z
N MET A 1 22.16 33.35 -15.95
CA MET A 1 22.07 31.92 -16.31
C MET A 1 21.29 31.80 -17.61
N SER A 2 21.77 31.05 -18.59
CA SER A 2 21.05 30.88 -19.86
C SER A 2 19.68 30.24 -19.64
N GLY A 3 18.70 30.51 -20.50
CA GLY A 3 17.34 29.97 -20.37
C GLY A 3 17.29 28.43 -20.31
N ALA A 4 18.28 27.73 -20.87
CA ALA A 4 18.40 26.27 -20.79
C ALA A 4 18.77 25.77 -19.38
N GLY A 5 19.68 26.45 -18.68
CA GLY A 5 20.11 26.03 -17.33
C GLY A 5 19.01 26.17 -16.27
N ALA A 6 18.09 27.14 -16.44
CA ALA A 6 16.94 27.31 -15.55
C ALA A 6 15.91 26.17 -15.73
N VAL A 7 15.67 25.73 -16.97
CA VAL A 7 14.76 24.62 -17.26
C VAL A 7 15.30 23.31 -16.69
N ASP A 8 16.60 23.05 -16.84
CA ASP A 8 17.22 21.83 -16.30
C ASP A 8 17.15 21.80 -14.76
N SER A 9 17.44 22.91 -14.08
CA SER A 9 17.31 23.00 -12.61
C SER A 9 15.90 22.66 -12.16
N ARG A 10 14.88 23.22 -12.82
CA ARG A 10 13.48 23.05 -12.43
C ARG A 10 12.96 21.63 -12.73
N ILE A 11 13.46 20.97 -13.76
CA ILE A 11 13.19 19.54 -14.01
C ILE A 11 13.84 18.66 -12.93
N THR A 12 15.06 18.96 -12.50
CA THR A 12 15.72 18.24 -11.40
C THR A 12 14.96 18.41 -10.08
N GLU A 13 14.48 19.61 -9.79
CA GLU A 13 13.60 19.87 -8.64
C GLU A 13 12.32 19.03 -8.71
N LEU A 14 11.68 18.99 -9.89
CA LEU A 14 10.51 18.13 -10.12
C LEU A 14 10.83 16.64 -9.93
N GLU A 15 11.99 16.18 -10.40
CA GLU A 15 12.41 14.79 -10.19
C GLU A 15 12.60 14.48 -8.70
N ALA A 16 13.21 15.38 -7.93
CA ALA A 16 13.38 15.22 -6.49
C ALA A 16 12.02 15.15 -5.77
N GLU A 17 11.09 16.07 -6.08
CA GLU A 17 9.74 16.07 -5.51
C GLU A 17 8.99 14.78 -5.87
N LEU A 18 8.95 14.41 -7.16
CA LEU A 18 8.27 13.20 -7.63
C LEU A 18 8.94 11.91 -7.16
N SER A 19 10.20 11.94 -6.70
CA SER A 19 10.87 10.77 -6.11
C SER A 19 10.47 10.51 -4.66
N THR A 20 9.89 11.51 -3.98
CA THR A 20 9.51 11.41 -2.57
C THR A 20 8.13 10.78 -2.42
N ILE A 21 8.03 9.65 -1.71
CA ILE A 21 6.77 8.95 -1.44
C ILE A 21 6.25 9.38 -0.07
N ARG A 22 5.17 10.16 -0.05
CA ARG A 22 4.43 10.51 1.18
C ARG A 22 3.18 9.65 1.28
N LEU A 23 3.14 8.79 2.31
CA LEU A 23 2.01 7.88 2.55
C LEU A 23 0.79 8.69 3.02
N GLY A 24 -0.31 8.64 2.26
CA GLY A 24 -1.60 9.24 2.64
C GLY A 24 -1.93 10.58 1.97
N GLU A 25 -1.07 11.11 1.11
CA GLU A 25 -1.42 12.28 0.28
C GLU A 25 -2.35 11.91 -0.88
N GLN A 26 -3.38 12.73 -1.09
CA GLN A 26 -4.26 12.60 -2.25
C GLN A 26 -3.59 13.20 -3.49
N GLN A 27 -3.10 12.31 -4.34
CA GLN A 27 -2.56 12.49 -5.69
C GLN A 27 -1.37 13.46 -5.89
N PRO A 28 -0.23 12.97 -6.43
CA PRO A 28 0.98 13.77 -6.69
C PRO A 28 0.87 14.74 -7.89
N LEU A 29 -0.31 14.85 -8.52
CA LEU A 29 -0.49 15.58 -9.78
C LEU A 29 -0.55 17.11 -9.60
N GLY A 30 -1.00 17.59 -8.43
CA GLY A 30 -1.10 19.02 -8.16
C GLY A 30 0.25 19.74 -8.17
N GLU A 31 1.26 19.16 -7.51
CA GLU A 31 2.62 19.72 -7.47
C GLU A 31 3.30 19.67 -8.85
N ALA A 32 3.13 18.57 -9.58
CA ALA A 32 3.63 18.43 -10.95
C ALA A 32 3.04 19.48 -11.89
N GLY A 33 1.75 19.78 -11.75
CA GLY A 33 1.07 20.79 -12.55
C GLY A 33 1.56 22.22 -12.27
N ALA A 34 1.83 22.56 -11.01
CA ALA A 34 2.39 23.86 -10.63
C ALA A 34 3.78 24.09 -11.24
N ILE A 35 4.63 23.06 -11.24
CA ILE A 35 5.95 23.15 -11.88
C ILE A 35 5.84 23.25 -13.41
N LEU A 36 4.88 22.54 -14.01
CA LEU A 36 4.60 22.64 -15.44
C LEU A 36 4.09 24.03 -15.85
N HIS A 37 3.28 24.68 -15.00
CA HIS A 37 2.85 26.06 -15.20
C HIS A 37 4.03 27.02 -15.35
N ASP A 38 4.98 26.94 -14.42
CA ASP A 38 6.20 27.76 -14.43
C ASP A 38 7.06 27.46 -15.67
N LEU A 39 7.30 26.18 -15.94
CA LEU A 39 8.18 25.71 -17.01
C LEU A 39 7.66 26.07 -18.41
N LEU A 40 6.36 25.95 -18.62
CA LEU A 40 5.73 26.10 -19.93
C LEU A 40 4.98 27.44 -20.09
N ARG A 41 4.98 28.29 -19.06
CA ARG A 41 4.29 29.58 -19.01
C ARG A 41 2.82 29.44 -19.42
N LEU A 42 2.15 28.52 -18.74
CA LEU A 42 0.75 28.19 -19.02
C LEU A 42 -0.15 29.34 -18.54
N SER A 43 -1.14 29.74 -19.32
CA SER A 43 -2.20 30.66 -18.85
C SER A 43 -3.10 29.95 -17.83
N CYS A 44 -3.38 28.67 -18.07
CA CYS A 44 -4.01 27.78 -17.11
C CYS A 44 -3.54 26.34 -17.36
N TRP A 45 -3.58 25.51 -16.33
CA TRP A 45 -3.28 24.10 -16.45
C TRP A 45 -4.31 23.28 -15.70
N CYS A 46 -4.43 22.03 -16.12
CA CYS A 46 -5.15 21.06 -15.34
C CYS A 46 -4.42 19.72 -15.35
N THR A 47 -4.70 18.92 -14.34
CA THR A 47 -4.34 17.50 -14.34
C THR A 47 -5.57 16.75 -13.88
N TYR A 48 -5.83 15.61 -14.52
CA TYR A 48 -6.92 14.77 -14.07
C TYR A 48 -6.60 13.30 -14.28
N SER A 49 -7.10 12.48 -13.37
CA SER A 49 -7.12 11.04 -13.48
C SER A 49 -8.55 10.55 -13.64
N VAL A 50 -8.71 9.41 -14.31
CA VAL A 50 -10.00 8.80 -14.57
C VAL A 50 -10.12 7.51 -13.77
N VAL A 51 -11.23 7.34 -13.07
CA VAL A 51 -11.58 6.10 -12.37
C VAL A 51 -12.83 5.50 -12.99
N GLN A 52 -12.86 4.17 -13.04
CA GLN A 52 -14.03 3.42 -13.47
C GLN A 52 -14.84 2.99 -12.25
N HIS A 53 -16.05 3.53 -12.09
CA HIS A 53 -17.01 3.11 -11.07
C HIS A 53 -18.26 2.55 -11.75
N SER A 54 -18.57 1.27 -11.55
CA SER A 54 -19.85 0.67 -11.94
C SER A 54 -20.31 1.03 -13.38
N ALA A 55 -19.43 0.81 -14.36
CA ALA A 55 -19.61 1.12 -15.78
C ALA A 55 -19.70 2.62 -16.17
N ARG A 56 -19.35 3.54 -15.26
CA ARG A 56 -19.22 4.98 -15.52
C ARG A 56 -17.79 5.45 -15.27
N ILE A 57 -17.35 6.40 -16.09
CA ILE A 57 -16.07 7.09 -15.92
C ILE A 57 -16.28 8.32 -15.04
N ALA A 58 -15.43 8.55 -14.06
CA ALA A 58 -15.42 9.77 -13.26
C ALA A 58 -14.01 10.36 -13.21
N VAL A 59 -13.92 11.67 -13.00
CA VAL A 59 -12.68 12.34 -12.64
C VAL A 59 -12.45 12.10 -11.15
N ASP A 60 -11.36 11.40 -10.80
CA ASP A 60 -11.07 11.04 -9.40
C ASP A 60 -10.28 12.12 -8.67
N ALA A 61 -9.41 12.83 -9.38
CA ALA A 61 -8.81 14.06 -8.89
C ALA A 61 -8.64 15.07 -10.02
N TRP A 62 -8.64 16.32 -9.61
CA TRP A 62 -8.45 17.48 -10.47
C TRP A 62 -7.54 18.47 -9.75
N GLY A 63 -6.50 18.94 -10.43
CA GLY A 63 -5.72 20.08 -9.97
C GLY A 63 -5.81 21.19 -11.00
N ASP A 64 -6.25 22.38 -10.61
CA ASP A 64 -6.27 23.58 -11.42
C ASP A 64 -5.67 24.79 -10.71
N VAL A 65 -4.67 25.42 -11.32
CA VAL A 65 -4.18 26.73 -10.88
C VAL A 65 -4.21 27.67 -12.07
N GLY A 66 -4.84 28.83 -11.88
CA GLY A 66 -5.10 29.82 -12.94
C GLY A 66 -6.24 29.44 -13.89
N ALA A 67 -6.93 28.32 -13.67
CA ALA A 67 -8.14 27.98 -14.43
C ALA A 67 -9.38 28.72 -13.89
N PRO A 68 -10.44 28.88 -14.70
CA PRO A 68 -11.71 29.42 -14.22
C PRO A 68 -12.31 28.52 -13.13
N PRO A 69 -12.96 29.11 -12.10
CA PRO A 69 -13.51 28.36 -10.96
C PRO A 69 -14.55 27.30 -11.36
N ASP A 70 -15.23 27.48 -12.49
CA ASP A 70 -16.25 26.54 -12.99
C ASP A 70 -15.70 25.45 -13.92
N LEU A 71 -14.40 25.45 -14.23
CA LEU A 71 -13.80 24.50 -15.18
C LEU A 71 -13.95 23.05 -14.69
N SER A 72 -13.62 22.76 -13.42
CA SER A 72 -13.71 21.40 -12.88
C SER A 72 -15.15 20.84 -12.86
N PRO A 73 -16.17 21.58 -12.34
CA PRO A 73 -17.56 21.14 -12.44
C PRO A 73 -18.10 21.04 -13.86
N GLU A 74 -17.72 21.93 -14.77
CA GLU A 74 -18.13 21.85 -16.19
C GLU A 74 -17.50 20.67 -16.91
N PHE A 75 -16.20 20.44 -16.69
CA PHE A 75 -15.48 19.34 -17.29
C PHE A 75 -16.00 18.00 -16.76
N SER A 76 -16.27 17.89 -15.46
CA SER A 76 -16.87 16.70 -14.86
C SER A 76 -18.25 16.40 -15.44
N ARG A 77 -19.09 17.42 -15.67
CA ARG A 77 -20.38 17.28 -16.37
C ARG A 77 -20.21 16.82 -17.82
N PHE A 78 -19.23 17.37 -18.53
CA PHE A 78 -18.91 16.98 -19.91
C PHE A 78 -18.43 15.52 -20.00
N VAL A 79 -17.56 15.10 -19.08
CA VAL A 79 -17.08 13.72 -18.94
C VAL A 79 -18.25 12.76 -18.69
N ALA A 80 -19.19 13.14 -17.82
CA ALA A 80 -20.38 12.34 -17.55
C ALA A 80 -21.30 12.20 -18.78
N SER A 81 -21.41 13.23 -19.62
CA SER A 81 -22.30 13.24 -20.79
C SER A 81 -21.69 12.69 -22.08
N SER A 82 -20.37 12.57 -22.17
CA SER A 82 -19.65 12.19 -23.40
C SER A 82 -19.18 10.73 -23.45
N GLN A 83 -19.50 9.92 -22.44
CA GLN A 83 -18.95 8.57 -22.31
C GLN A 83 -19.29 7.66 -23.51
N PRO A 84 -18.35 6.82 -23.96
CA PRO A 84 -17.02 6.56 -23.40
C PRO A 84 -15.89 7.47 -23.93
N ARG A 85 -16.17 8.42 -24.84
CA ARG A 85 -15.14 9.22 -25.53
C ARG A 85 -15.06 10.64 -24.97
N PHE A 86 -13.84 11.15 -24.76
CA PHE A 86 -13.63 12.54 -24.35
C PHE A 86 -13.11 13.35 -25.53
N GLY A 87 -14.03 14.12 -26.13
CA GLY A 87 -13.77 14.82 -27.37
C GLY A 87 -13.41 13.83 -28.48
N GLN A 88 -12.11 13.67 -28.75
CA GLN A 88 -11.61 12.87 -29.87
C GLN A 88 -10.96 11.54 -29.48
N TYR A 89 -10.68 11.28 -28.20
CA TYR A 89 -10.03 10.04 -27.75
C TYR A 89 -10.90 9.24 -26.78
N ASP A 90 -10.68 7.93 -26.71
CA ASP A 90 -11.24 7.06 -25.68
C ASP A 90 -10.35 7.17 -24.44
N ALA A 91 -10.92 7.54 -23.29
CA ALA A 91 -10.13 7.73 -22.08
C ALA A 91 -9.99 6.49 -21.21
N LEU A 92 -10.76 5.44 -21.49
CA LEU A 92 -10.53 4.12 -20.92
C LEU A 92 -9.41 3.42 -21.67
N ARG A 93 -9.37 3.59 -22.99
CA ARG A 93 -8.37 2.98 -23.87
C ARG A 93 -7.85 3.97 -24.92
N PRO A 94 -6.99 4.93 -24.53
CA PRO A 94 -6.43 5.87 -25.49
C PRO A 94 -5.66 5.16 -26.58
N ASP A 95 -5.69 5.69 -27.80
CA ASP A 95 -4.91 5.11 -28.89
C ASP A 95 -3.40 5.14 -28.58
N ALA A 96 -2.71 4.03 -28.88
CA ALA A 96 -1.28 3.86 -28.63
C ALA A 96 -0.39 4.99 -29.20
N TRP A 97 -0.82 5.67 -30.26
CA TRP A 97 -0.04 6.77 -30.84
C TRP A 97 0.05 8.00 -29.92
N GLN A 98 -0.86 8.15 -28.95
CA GLN A 98 -0.91 9.28 -27.99
C GLN A 98 -0.20 8.96 -26.68
N HIS A 99 0.06 7.68 -26.39
CA HIS A 99 0.60 7.22 -25.12
C HIS A 99 1.93 7.89 -24.79
N ASN A 100 1.98 8.56 -23.64
CA ASN A 100 3.20 9.15 -23.09
C ASN A 100 3.91 10.12 -24.06
N LYS A 101 3.16 10.79 -24.94
CA LYS A 101 3.69 11.79 -25.88
C LYS A 101 3.16 13.18 -25.57
N ALA A 102 4.07 14.15 -25.61
CA ALA A 102 3.70 15.56 -25.63
C ALA A 102 3.15 15.92 -27.03
N LEU A 103 1.89 16.36 -27.08
CA LEU A 103 1.14 16.66 -28.30
C LEU A 103 0.48 18.03 -28.21
N THR A 104 0.60 18.82 -29.28
CA THR A 104 -0.10 20.11 -29.38
C THR A 104 -1.48 19.93 -29.99
N PHE A 105 -2.29 21.00 -29.96
CA PHE A 105 -3.58 21.00 -30.64
C PHE A 105 -3.46 20.69 -32.14
N ALA A 106 -2.46 21.27 -32.82
CA ALA A 106 -2.18 21.01 -34.23
C ALA A 106 -1.79 19.55 -34.52
N ASP A 107 -1.07 18.87 -33.62
CA ASP A 107 -0.78 17.44 -33.75
C ASP A 107 -2.06 16.60 -33.71
N LEU A 108 -2.98 16.96 -32.79
CA LEU A 108 -4.26 16.27 -32.61
C LEU A 108 -5.18 16.47 -33.81
N GLU A 109 -5.33 17.70 -34.29
CA GLU A 109 -6.18 18.00 -35.44
C GLU A 109 -5.68 17.35 -36.72
N ARG A 110 -4.36 17.31 -36.94
CA ARG A 110 -3.77 16.62 -38.09
C ARG A 110 -4.13 15.14 -38.13
N ARG A 111 -4.28 14.51 -36.96
CA ARG A 111 -4.54 13.07 -36.83
C ARG A 111 -6.03 12.74 -36.75
N ASN A 112 -6.79 13.54 -36.00
CA ASN A 112 -8.18 13.25 -35.65
C ASN A 112 -9.20 14.11 -36.42
N GLY A 113 -8.73 15.09 -37.20
CA GLY A 113 -9.57 16.12 -37.79
C GLY A 113 -9.97 17.19 -36.79
N PRO A 114 -10.89 18.10 -37.16
CA PRO A 114 -11.24 19.25 -36.34
C PRO A 114 -11.91 18.84 -35.03
N MET A 115 -11.70 19.65 -33.99
CA MET A 115 -12.32 19.43 -32.68
C MET A 115 -13.86 19.35 -32.76
N PRO A 116 -14.49 18.37 -32.08
CA PRO A 116 -15.93 18.25 -31.99
C PRO A 116 -16.59 19.51 -31.39
N LYS A 117 -17.76 19.88 -31.92
CA LYS A 117 -18.50 21.09 -31.50
C LYS A 117 -18.74 21.15 -29.98
N GLY A 118 -19.09 20.04 -29.33
CA GLY A 118 -19.33 19.99 -27.89
C GLY A 118 -18.07 20.30 -27.06
N MET A 119 -16.90 19.82 -27.50
CA MET A 119 -15.62 20.12 -26.85
C MET A 119 -15.23 21.59 -27.05
N ARG A 120 -15.48 22.13 -28.26
CA ARG A 120 -15.24 23.54 -28.57
C ARG A 120 -16.09 24.46 -27.69
N GLN A 121 -17.38 24.18 -27.56
CA GLN A 121 -18.29 24.95 -26.70
C GLN A 121 -17.87 24.91 -25.23
N LEU A 122 -17.39 23.75 -24.74
CA LEU A 122 -16.81 23.66 -23.41
C LEU A 122 -15.60 24.60 -23.27
N PHE A 123 -14.67 24.56 -24.23
CA PHE A 123 -13.47 25.41 -24.21
C PHE A 123 -13.81 26.90 -24.28
N GLU A 124 -14.80 27.29 -25.06
CA GLU A 124 -15.29 28.67 -25.13
C GLU A 124 -15.89 29.13 -23.79
N ARG A 125 -16.75 28.32 -23.17
CA ARG A 125 -17.38 28.65 -21.87
C ARG A 125 -16.37 28.80 -20.75
N VAL A 126 -15.36 27.93 -20.74
CA VAL A 126 -14.27 27.97 -19.74
C VAL A 126 -13.12 28.88 -20.18
N GLY A 127 -13.33 29.74 -21.17
CA GLY A 127 -12.39 30.82 -21.52
C GLY A 127 -11.06 30.38 -22.13
N VAL A 128 -10.91 29.12 -22.56
CA VAL A 128 -9.69 28.61 -23.22
C VAL A 128 -9.85 28.35 -24.71
N GLY A 129 -11.01 28.68 -25.29
CA GLY A 129 -11.31 28.41 -26.71
C GLY A 129 -10.38 29.11 -27.71
N HIS A 130 -9.66 30.14 -27.29
CA HIS A 130 -8.68 30.88 -28.08
C HIS A 130 -7.22 30.51 -27.76
N CYS A 131 -7.00 29.61 -26.79
CA CYS A 131 -5.67 29.17 -26.39
C CYS A 131 -5.20 27.99 -27.24
N ASP A 132 -3.88 27.90 -27.46
CA ASP A 132 -3.26 26.65 -27.86
C ASP A 132 -3.17 25.69 -26.66
N GLN A 133 -3.04 24.39 -26.94
CA GLN A 133 -2.93 23.34 -25.95
C GLN A 133 -1.64 22.54 -26.15
N LEU A 134 -0.99 22.19 -25.05
CA LEU A 134 0.04 21.16 -25.01
C LEU A 134 -0.30 20.16 -23.91
N ARG A 135 -0.38 18.87 -24.27
CA ARG A 135 -0.77 17.81 -23.34
C ARG A 135 0.00 16.52 -23.55
N ALA A 136 -0.04 15.66 -22.53
CA ALA A 136 0.32 14.27 -22.59
C ALA A 136 -0.75 13.40 -21.92
N LEU A 137 -1.01 12.24 -22.52
CA LEU A 137 -1.76 11.16 -21.89
C LEU A 137 -0.77 10.20 -21.25
N ILE A 138 -0.71 10.19 -19.91
CA ILE A 138 0.16 9.29 -19.16
C ILE A 138 -0.52 7.94 -19.09
N CYS A 139 0.01 6.94 -19.79
CA CYS A 139 -0.60 5.61 -19.92
C CYS A 139 0.33 4.52 -19.39
N ASP A 140 -0.28 3.48 -18.83
CA ASP A 140 0.34 2.19 -18.50
C ASP A 140 -0.42 1.06 -19.18
N GLY A 141 0.25 0.35 -20.08
CA GLY A 141 -0.42 -0.53 -21.05
C GLY A 141 -1.48 0.24 -21.85
N ASP A 142 -2.68 -0.33 -21.95
CA ASP A 142 -3.81 0.30 -22.65
C ASP A 142 -4.58 1.31 -21.78
N GLY A 143 -4.24 1.45 -20.50
CA GLY A 143 -4.98 2.26 -19.54
C GLY A 143 -4.42 3.66 -19.37
N LEU A 144 -5.30 4.66 -19.26
CA LEU A 144 -4.94 6.03 -18.89
C LEU A 144 -4.71 6.13 -17.37
N LEU A 145 -3.53 6.58 -16.96
CA LEU A 145 -3.24 6.93 -15.57
C LEU A 145 -3.63 8.38 -15.28
N ALA A 146 -3.25 9.31 -16.17
CA ALA A 146 -3.56 10.73 -16.02
C ALA A 146 -3.47 11.49 -17.34
N TRP A 147 -4.26 12.55 -17.46
CA TRP A 147 -4.05 13.63 -18.41
C TRP A 147 -3.23 14.73 -17.74
N VAL A 148 -2.20 15.22 -18.43
CA VAL A 148 -1.34 16.29 -17.94
C VAL A 148 -1.10 17.30 -19.04
N GLY A 149 -1.27 18.58 -18.75
CA GLY A 149 -1.00 19.63 -19.71
C GLY A 149 -1.64 20.96 -19.33
N GLY A 150 -1.70 21.86 -20.30
CA GLY A 150 -2.37 23.13 -20.11
C GLY A 150 -2.50 23.92 -21.39
N PHE A 151 -2.93 25.16 -21.20
CA PHE A 151 -3.33 26.06 -22.25
C PHE A 151 -2.60 27.39 -22.10
N ARG A 152 -2.31 28.03 -23.23
CA ARG A 152 -1.83 29.42 -23.26
C ARG A 152 -2.20 30.06 -24.60
N GLU A 153 -2.32 31.38 -24.62
CA GLU A 153 -2.71 32.11 -25.84
C GLU A 153 -1.70 31.93 -26.98
N ARG A 154 -0.40 31.89 -26.65
CA ARG A 154 0.67 31.77 -27.65
C ARG A 154 0.91 30.31 -28.04
N PRO A 155 1.11 30.01 -29.33
CA PRO A 155 1.38 28.65 -29.78
C PRO A 155 2.55 27.97 -29.05
N PHE A 156 2.43 26.66 -28.81
CA PHE A 156 3.49 25.85 -28.24
C PHE A 156 4.58 25.54 -29.28
N THR A 157 5.83 25.71 -28.89
CA THR A 157 7.00 25.49 -29.75
C THR A 157 7.52 24.06 -29.61
N HIS A 158 8.43 23.66 -30.52
CA HIS A 158 9.18 22.42 -30.37
C HIS A 158 10.00 22.36 -29.06
N ALA A 159 10.45 23.50 -28.54
CA ALA A 159 11.16 23.54 -27.26
C ALA A 159 10.22 23.22 -26.09
N ASP A 160 9.02 23.81 -26.07
CA ASP A 160 8.00 23.52 -25.04
C ASP A 160 7.62 22.03 -25.06
N ARG A 161 7.45 21.46 -26.27
CA ARG A 161 7.16 20.04 -26.44
C ARG A 161 8.27 19.15 -25.87
N ARG A 162 9.55 19.51 -26.08
CA ARG A 162 10.67 18.78 -25.49
C ARG A 162 10.69 18.85 -23.96
N VAL A 163 10.31 20.00 -23.39
CA VAL A 163 10.21 20.15 -21.92
C VAL A 163 9.16 19.20 -21.37
N LEU A 164 7.93 19.22 -21.90
CA LEU A 164 6.89 18.30 -21.44
C LEU A 164 7.29 16.83 -21.66
N GLN A 165 7.91 16.51 -22.80
CA GLN A 165 8.36 15.15 -23.10
C GLN A 165 9.41 14.62 -22.10
N ARG A 166 10.24 15.50 -21.51
CA ARG A 166 11.19 15.14 -20.44
C ARG A 166 10.51 14.91 -19.10
N VAL A 167 9.41 15.61 -18.84
CA VAL A 167 8.64 15.49 -17.60
C VAL A 167 7.75 14.24 -17.58
N VAL A 168 7.23 13.82 -18.74
CA VAL A 168 6.32 12.67 -18.88
C VAL A 168 6.82 11.39 -18.18
N PRO A 169 8.06 10.92 -18.38
CA PRO A 169 8.57 9.72 -17.70
C PRO A 169 8.61 9.84 -16.16
N LEU A 170 8.87 11.04 -15.63
CA LEU A 170 8.93 11.30 -14.19
C LEU A 170 7.54 11.14 -13.57
N ILE A 171 6.53 11.77 -14.18
CA ILE A 171 5.14 11.66 -13.75
C ILE A 171 4.65 10.21 -13.91
N HIS A 172 4.96 9.55 -15.03
CA HIS A 172 4.60 8.16 -15.27
C HIS A 172 5.14 7.23 -14.18
N ARG A 173 6.44 7.33 -13.84
CA ARG A 173 7.06 6.55 -12.77
C ARG A 173 6.38 6.79 -11.42
N ARG A 174 6.08 8.05 -11.08
CA ARG A 174 5.44 8.41 -9.81
C ARG A 174 3.99 7.91 -9.73
N LEU A 175 3.23 7.98 -10.81
CA LEU A 175 1.85 7.47 -10.88
C LEU A 175 1.81 5.94 -10.82
N LEU A 176 2.76 5.26 -11.48
CA LEU A 176 2.92 3.81 -11.34
C LEU A 176 3.19 3.44 -9.88
N LEU A 177 4.16 4.09 -9.24
CA LEU A 177 4.45 3.85 -7.81
C LEU A 177 3.24 4.11 -6.92
N ALA A 178 2.50 5.20 -7.16
CA ALA A 178 1.25 5.50 -6.46
C ALA A 178 0.22 4.36 -6.64
N ARG A 179 -0.01 3.94 -7.88
CA ARG A 179 -0.93 2.85 -8.23
C ARG A 179 -0.50 1.52 -7.63
N TYR A 180 0.80 1.21 -7.59
CA TYR A 180 1.31 -0.01 -6.92
C TYR A 180 1.14 0.05 -5.40
N THR A 181 1.28 1.23 -4.78
CA THR A 181 0.99 1.42 -3.35
C THR A 181 -0.50 1.47 -3.02
N GLU A 182 -1.37 1.77 -4.00
CA GLU A 182 -2.82 1.86 -3.89
C GLU A 182 -3.58 0.64 -4.42
N ALA A 183 -2.91 -0.26 -5.15
CA ALA A 183 -3.51 -1.46 -5.74
C ALA A 183 -4.11 -2.36 -4.64
N PRO A 184 -5.41 -2.66 -4.70
CA PRO A 184 -6.09 -3.54 -3.75
C PRO A 184 -5.38 -4.89 -3.60
N GLY A 185 -4.89 -5.46 -4.72
CA GLY A 185 -4.26 -6.77 -4.73
C GLY A 185 -2.91 -6.87 -4.02
N LEU A 186 -2.07 -5.82 -4.02
CA LEU A 186 -0.82 -5.87 -3.24
C LEU A 186 -1.10 -5.64 -1.75
N ARG A 187 -2.04 -4.76 -1.41
CA ARG A 187 -2.45 -4.57 0.00
C ARG A 187 -3.11 -5.81 0.58
N GLU A 188 -3.96 -6.46 -0.20
CA GLU A 188 -4.58 -7.73 0.14
C GLU A 188 -3.53 -8.84 0.20
N ALA A 189 -2.67 -8.99 -0.80
CA ALA A 189 -1.59 -9.99 -0.76
C ALA A 189 -0.58 -9.74 0.38
N ALA A 190 -0.25 -8.49 0.69
CA ALA A 190 0.62 -8.14 1.80
C ALA A 190 -0.07 -8.34 3.16
N LEU A 191 -1.38 -8.07 3.26
CA LEU A 191 -2.18 -8.38 4.44
C LEU A 191 -2.26 -9.89 4.65
N CYS A 192 -2.56 -10.67 3.61
CA CYS A 192 -2.54 -12.13 3.65
C CYS A 192 -1.14 -12.62 4.04
N ALA A 193 -0.08 -12.17 3.39
CA ALA A 193 1.29 -12.56 3.72
C ALA A 193 1.68 -12.18 5.15
N ALA A 194 1.27 -11.01 5.64
CA ALA A 194 1.52 -10.58 7.01
C ALA A 194 0.73 -11.40 8.04
N LEU A 195 -0.53 -11.76 7.74
CA LEU A 195 -1.33 -12.66 8.57
C LEU A 195 -0.72 -14.07 8.61
N GLU A 196 -0.30 -14.61 7.46
CA GLU A 196 0.35 -15.93 7.36
C GLU A 196 1.74 -15.95 8.03
N ALA A 197 2.44 -14.82 8.08
CA ALA A 197 3.73 -14.70 8.78
C ALA A 197 3.61 -14.77 10.32
N ILE A 198 2.41 -14.69 10.88
CA ILE A 198 2.18 -14.80 12.33
C ILE A 198 2.21 -16.29 12.72
N PRO A 199 3.16 -16.75 13.56
CA PRO A 199 3.29 -18.16 13.95
C PRO A 199 2.30 -18.56 15.06
N ALA A 200 1.06 -18.11 14.95
CA ALA A 200 -0.03 -18.37 15.87
C ALA A 200 -1.37 -18.17 15.16
N GLU A 201 -2.45 -18.70 15.73
CA GLU A 201 -3.80 -18.44 15.24
C GLU A 201 -4.09 -16.93 15.28
N ALA A 202 -4.26 -16.33 14.11
CA ALA A 202 -4.45 -14.89 13.95
C ALA A 202 -5.76 -14.60 13.21
N TYR A 203 -6.55 -13.68 13.75
CA TYR A 203 -7.85 -13.29 13.23
C TYR A 203 -7.93 -11.78 13.14
N LEU A 204 -8.30 -11.26 11.99
CA LEU A 204 -8.74 -9.88 11.84
C LEU A 204 -10.23 -9.84 12.18
N ILE A 205 -10.62 -9.05 13.19
CA ILE A 205 -12.01 -8.96 13.64
C ILE A 205 -12.54 -7.53 13.62
N ASP A 206 -13.85 -7.37 13.39
CA ASP A 206 -14.54 -6.09 13.51
C ASP A 206 -14.90 -5.75 14.97
N GLY A 207 -15.48 -4.56 15.19
CA GLY A 207 -15.95 -4.12 16.51
C GLY A 207 -17.11 -4.93 17.12
N ARG A 208 -17.61 -5.95 16.42
CA ARG A 208 -18.63 -6.92 16.88
C ARG A 208 -18.05 -8.33 17.04
N ALA A 209 -16.72 -8.48 16.97
CA ALA A 209 -16.00 -9.75 16.99
C ALA A 209 -16.34 -10.70 15.83
N ARG A 210 -16.77 -10.17 14.68
CA ARG A 210 -16.89 -10.96 13.46
C ARG A 210 -15.52 -11.07 12.80
N VAL A 211 -15.15 -12.29 12.39
CA VAL A 211 -13.91 -12.53 11.65
C VAL A 211 -14.05 -11.97 10.24
N VAL A 212 -13.17 -11.03 9.89
CA VAL A 212 -13.02 -10.42 8.57
C VAL A 212 -12.04 -11.25 7.73
N ASP A 213 -10.94 -11.68 8.34
CA ASP A 213 -9.91 -12.53 7.70
C ASP A 213 -9.10 -13.31 8.76
N THR A 214 -8.39 -14.36 8.35
CA THR A 214 -7.59 -15.21 9.24
C THR A 214 -6.52 -16.00 8.48
N ASN A 215 -5.42 -16.34 9.17
CA ASN A 215 -4.34 -17.17 8.61
C ASN A 215 -4.67 -18.67 8.60
N GLU A 216 -3.79 -19.50 8.03
CA GLU A 216 -4.04 -20.94 7.89
C GLU A 216 -4.31 -21.64 9.22
N LEU A 217 -3.53 -21.31 10.25
CA LEU A 217 -3.71 -21.87 11.59
C LEU A 217 -5.08 -21.52 12.17
N GLY A 218 -5.53 -20.28 12.00
CA GLY A 218 -6.85 -19.85 12.44
C GLY A 218 -7.99 -20.53 11.67
N ARG A 219 -7.83 -20.74 10.36
CA ARG A 219 -8.79 -21.51 9.54
C ARG A 219 -8.95 -22.95 10.06
N GLN A 220 -7.83 -23.63 10.35
CA GLN A 220 -7.84 -24.99 10.88
C GLN A 220 -8.54 -25.08 12.25
N MET A 221 -8.31 -24.10 13.14
CA MET A 221 -8.97 -24.04 14.45
C MET A 221 -10.48 -23.78 14.33
N ALA A 222 -10.87 -22.82 13.50
CA ALA A 222 -12.27 -22.49 13.25
C ALA A 222 -13.07 -23.69 12.71
N ALA A 223 -12.44 -24.53 11.89
CA ALA A 223 -13.05 -25.77 11.38
C ALA A 223 -13.30 -26.83 12.46
N ARG A 224 -12.47 -26.87 13.52
CA ARG A 224 -12.60 -27.83 14.63
C ARG A 224 -13.57 -27.35 15.70
N GLU A 225 -13.47 -26.06 16.08
CA GLU A 225 -14.10 -25.52 17.29
C GLU A 225 -14.71 -24.12 17.08
N GLY A 226 -15.30 -23.85 15.92
CA GLY A 226 -15.76 -22.51 15.53
C GLY A 226 -16.70 -21.79 16.50
N LYS A 227 -17.60 -22.52 17.19
CA LYS A 227 -18.52 -21.91 18.18
C LYS A 227 -17.77 -21.41 19.42
N ALA A 228 -16.88 -22.23 19.98
CA ALA A 228 -16.07 -21.88 21.15
C ALA A 228 -15.11 -20.72 20.83
N LEU A 229 -14.49 -20.75 19.66
CA LEU A 229 -13.63 -19.67 19.15
C LEU A 229 -14.36 -18.32 19.12
N LEU A 230 -15.58 -18.28 18.61
CA LEU A 230 -16.36 -17.04 18.55
C LEU A 230 -16.66 -16.47 19.94
N GLU A 231 -17.01 -17.33 20.90
CA GLU A 231 -17.25 -16.93 22.29
C GLU A 231 -15.97 -16.36 22.94
N GLU A 232 -14.81 -16.95 22.66
CA GLU A 232 -13.51 -16.46 23.14
C GLU A 232 -13.11 -15.11 22.53
N LEU A 233 -13.30 -14.92 21.22
CA LEU A 233 -13.03 -13.64 20.55
C LEU A 233 -13.94 -12.52 21.07
N GLN A 234 -15.23 -12.81 21.27
CA GLN A 234 -16.17 -11.87 21.89
C GLN A 234 -15.75 -11.51 23.32
N ARG A 235 -15.33 -12.50 24.11
CA ARG A 235 -14.84 -12.28 25.47
C ARG A 235 -13.58 -11.42 25.47
N ALA A 236 -12.61 -11.69 24.59
CA ALA A 236 -11.39 -10.90 24.46
C ALA A 236 -11.70 -9.44 24.11
N LEU A 237 -12.63 -9.20 23.17
CA LEU A 237 -13.01 -7.85 22.76
C LEU A 237 -13.66 -7.07 23.92
N ARG A 238 -14.54 -7.72 24.70
CA ARG A 238 -15.16 -7.12 25.91
C ARG A 238 -14.14 -6.80 27.01
N LEU A 239 -13.09 -7.60 27.16
CA LEU A 239 -12.04 -7.35 28.15
C LEU A 239 -11.10 -6.21 27.72
N SER A 240 -10.82 -6.09 26.41
CA SER A 240 -9.96 -5.02 25.88
C SER A 240 -10.52 -3.60 26.05
N THR A 241 -11.84 -3.48 26.24
CA THR A 241 -12.51 -2.19 26.43
C THR A 241 -12.68 -1.79 27.90
N ARG A 242 -12.36 -2.67 28.86
CA ARG A 242 -12.74 -2.49 30.27
C ARG A 242 -11.59 -2.25 31.26
N THR A 243 -10.33 -2.64 31.02
CA THR A 243 -9.30 -2.49 32.06
C THR A 243 -7.85 -2.47 31.59
N THR A 244 -7.10 -1.49 32.12
CA THR A 244 -5.65 -1.51 32.38
C THR A 244 -5.32 -2.65 33.36
N ARG A 245 -4.37 -3.52 33.00
CA ARG A 245 -3.83 -4.65 33.79
C ARG A 245 -4.80 -5.80 34.13
N GLY A 246 -4.48 -6.99 33.62
CA GLY A 246 -4.45 -8.17 34.50
C GLY A 246 -5.13 -9.45 34.04
N GLU A 247 -6.22 -9.42 33.26
CA GLU A 247 -6.86 -10.66 32.79
C GLU A 247 -6.41 -11.00 31.37
N ALA A 248 -5.49 -11.96 31.28
CA ALA A 248 -5.01 -12.52 30.03
C ALA A 248 -6.09 -13.39 29.39
N GLY A 249 -6.99 -12.78 28.62
CA GLY A 249 -7.84 -13.52 27.69
C GLY A 249 -6.99 -14.37 26.72
N ALA A 250 -7.61 -15.39 26.11
CA ALA A 250 -6.94 -16.29 25.17
C ALA A 250 -6.31 -15.57 23.96
N PHE A 251 -6.68 -14.30 23.71
CA PHE A 251 -6.19 -13.48 22.61
C PHE A 251 -5.51 -12.20 23.10
N CYS A 252 -4.43 -11.82 22.41
CA CYS A 252 -3.90 -10.47 22.42
C CYS A 252 -4.60 -9.68 21.32
N LEU A 253 -5.24 -8.56 21.67
CA LEU A 253 -5.92 -7.69 20.71
C LEU A 253 -5.09 -6.44 20.46
N THR A 254 -4.76 -6.20 19.20
CA THR A 254 -4.14 -4.96 18.71
C THR A 254 -5.18 -4.20 17.90
N ARG A 255 -5.58 -3.01 18.37
CA ARG A 255 -6.52 -2.17 17.62
C ARG A 255 -5.84 -1.59 16.39
N LEU A 256 -6.48 -1.69 15.23
CA LEU A 256 -6.01 -1.04 14.01
C LEU A 256 -6.53 0.40 14.00
N THR A 257 -5.62 1.37 13.90
CA THR A 257 -5.96 2.80 13.92
C THR A 257 -5.64 3.45 12.59
N ARG A 258 -6.67 3.90 11.88
CA ARG A 258 -6.59 4.75 10.68
C ARG A 258 -7.77 5.71 10.66
N GLN A 259 -7.55 6.94 10.23
CA GLN A 259 -8.60 7.97 10.15
C GLN A 259 -9.75 7.49 9.24
N GLY A 260 -10.99 7.55 9.75
CA GLY A 260 -12.19 7.11 9.03
C GLY A 260 -12.43 5.59 8.99
N LEU A 261 -11.53 4.76 9.54
CA LEU A 261 -11.74 3.31 9.59
C LEU A 261 -12.65 2.91 10.76
N PRO A 262 -13.68 2.06 10.56
CA PRO A 262 -14.44 1.47 11.65
C PRO A 262 -13.53 0.69 12.60
N ALA A 263 -13.98 0.43 13.83
CA ALA A 263 -13.18 -0.31 14.80
C ALA A 263 -12.86 -1.73 14.29
N HIS A 264 -11.57 -2.03 14.13
CA HIS A 264 -11.03 -3.34 13.78
C HIS A 264 -9.87 -3.70 14.69
N TYR A 265 -9.65 -4.99 14.88
CA TYR A 265 -8.64 -5.54 15.78
C TYR A 265 -7.94 -6.73 15.14
N LEU A 266 -6.63 -6.82 15.31
CA LEU A 266 -5.88 -8.05 15.10
C LEU A 266 -5.91 -8.83 16.42
N ALA A 267 -6.52 -10.01 16.40
CA ALA A 267 -6.56 -10.97 17.49
C ALA A 267 -5.54 -12.06 17.24
N VAL A 268 -4.45 -12.07 18.01
CA VAL A 268 -3.45 -13.15 17.97
C VAL A 268 -3.63 -13.98 19.23
N ARG A 269 -3.87 -15.30 19.08
CA ARG A 269 -4.03 -16.18 20.23
C ARG A 269 -2.76 -16.11 21.07
N ARG A 270 -2.92 -15.76 22.35
CA ARG A 270 -1.82 -15.80 23.29
C ARG A 270 -1.38 -17.24 23.38
N ASN A 271 -0.10 -17.45 23.13
CA ASN A 271 0.53 -18.72 23.39
C ASN A 271 0.76 -18.87 24.91
N THR A 272 -0.31 -18.73 25.71
CA THR A 272 -0.29 -18.98 27.15
C THR A 272 -0.37 -20.48 27.46
N SER A 273 -0.55 -21.32 26.43
CA SER A 273 -0.57 -22.78 26.57
C SER A 273 -0.43 -23.51 25.22
N ARG A 274 0.73 -23.43 24.56
CA ARG A 274 1.35 -24.66 24.04
C ARG A 274 2.42 -25.11 25.02
N ASN A 275 1.93 -25.54 26.17
CA ASN A 275 2.49 -26.70 26.84
C ASN A 275 2.16 -27.91 25.94
N SER A 276 2.92 -28.03 24.85
CA SER A 276 2.97 -29.08 23.82
C SER A 276 3.38 -28.42 22.49
N ASP A 277 4.66 -28.06 22.40
CA ASP A 277 5.37 -28.61 21.25
C ASP A 277 5.14 -30.13 21.37
N PRO A 278 4.48 -30.83 20.43
CA PRO A 278 4.27 -32.28 20.57
C PRO A 278 5.60 -33.02 20.83
N LEU A 279 6.70 -32.37 20.45
CA LEU A 279 8.07 -32.82 20.66
C LEU A 279 8.57 -32.65 22.10
N LEU A 280 8.03 -31.73 22.91
CA LEU A 280 8.52 -31.48 24.27
C LEU A 280 8.23 -32.62 25.25
N PRO A 281 7.02 -33.22 25.29
CA PRO A 281 6.79 -34.44 26.06
C PRO A 281 7.70 -35.60 25.60
N LEU A 282 7.90 -35.74 24.29
CA LEU A 282 8.79 -36.75 23.71
C LEU A 282 10.26 -36.50 24.07
N ALA A 283 10.73 -35.26 23.98
CA ALA A 283 12.05 -34.83 24.40
C ALA A 283 12.28 -35.07 25.89
N ARG A 284 11.27 -34.77 26.71
CA ARG A 284 11.30 -35.01 28.15
C ARG A 284 11.47 -36.50 28.47
N GLN A 285 10.76 -37.36 27.75
CA GLN A 285 10.87 -38.81 27.91
C GLN A 285 12.18 -39.35 27.35
N ARG A 286 12.57 -38.94 26.13
CA ARG A 286 13.75 -39.41 25.42
C ARG A 286 15.06 -39.03 26.10
N TRP A 287 15.16 -37.80 26.60
CA TRP A 287 16.36 -37.29 27.27
C TRP A 287 16.20 -37.15 28.79
N THR A 288 15.13 -37.73 29.35
CA THR A 288 14.87 -37.77 30.80
C THR A 288 14.97 -36.38 31.45
N LEU A 289 14.35 -35.38 30.83
CA LEU A 289 14.44 -33.98 31.27
C LEU A 289 13.54 -33.70 32.48
N THR A 290 13.96 -32.77 33.33
CA THR A 290 13.08 -32.23 34.38
C THR A 290 12.02 -31.29 33.75
N PRO A 291 10.92 -30.97 34.46
CA PRO A 291 9.95 -29.99 33.97
C PRO A 291 10.60 -28.66 33.58
N ARG A 292 11.49 -28.15 34.43
CA ARG A 292 12.21 -26.89 34.19
C ARG A 292 13.17 -26.97 33.00
N GLN A 293 13.88 -28.09 32.83
CA GLN A 293 14.73 -28.33 31.67
C GLN A 293 13.92 -28.39 30.37
N THR A 294 12.70 -28.95 30.42
CA THR A 294 11.79 -29.02 29.27
C THR A 294 11.31 -27.63 28.86
N GLU A 295 10.95 -26.77 29.83
CA GLU A 295 10.61 -25.37 29.57
C GLU A 295 11.78 -24.61 28.92
N VAL A 296 12.99 -24.76 29.46
CA VAL A 296 14.20 -24.12 28.91
C VAL A 296 14.49 -24.64 27.50
N LEU A 297 14.40 -25.94 27.25
CA LEU A 297 14.60 -26.54 25.92
C LEU A 297 13.61 -25.96 24.90
N GLY A 298 12.33 -25.83 25.26
CA GLY A 298 11.32 -25.29 24.35
C GLY A 298 11.54 -23.83 23.97
N LEU A 299 12.11 -23.02 24.87
CA LEU A 299 12.48 -21.64 24.56
C LEU A 299 13.81 -21.57 23.79
N LEU A 300 14.73 -22.49 24.09
CA LEU A 300 16.00 -22.63 23.41
C LEU A 300 15.84 -23.06 21.93
N ALA A 301 14.95 -24.01 21.65
CA ALA A 301 14.57 -24.47 20.31
C ALA A 301 13.92 -23.37 19.46
N ARG A 302 13.30 -22.39 20.11
CA ARG A 302 12.77 -21.17 19.49
C ARG A 302 13.82 -20.07 19.27
N GLY A 303 15.09 -20.34 19.58
CA GLY A 303 16.21 -19.42 19.34
C GLY A 303 16.42 -18.33 20.39
N LEU A 304 15.70 -18.35 21.52
CA LEU A 304 15.80 -17.29 22.54
C LEU A 304 17.16 -17.30 23.26
N SER A 305 17.82 -16.16 23.43
CA SER A 305 19.06 -16.05 24.21
C SER A 305 18.85 -16.39 25.70
N ASN A 306 19.92 -16.72 26.43
CA ASN A 306 19.82 -17.04 27.87
C ASN A 306 19.17 -15.89 28.66
N ARG A 307 19.51 -14.64 28.33
CA ARG A 307 18.86 -13.44 28.87
C ARG A 307 17.37 -13.36 28.54
N ALA A 308 16.96 -13.68 27.31
CA ALA A 308 15.54 -13.69 26.95
C ALA A 308 14.76 -14.79 27.67
N ILE A 309 15.35 -15.99 27.81
CA ILE A 309 14.79 -17.11 28.58
C ILE A 309 14.68 -16.75 30.05
N SER A 310 15.68 -16.06 30.62
CA SER A 310 15.70 -15.70 32.04
C SER A 310 14.58 -14.70 32.37
N ILE A 311 14.34 -13.73 31.48
CA ILE A 311 13.19 -12.81 31.55
C ILE A 311 11.87 -13.59 31.44
N ALA A 312 11.76 -14.50 30.47
CA ALA A 312 10.54 -15.28 30.25
C ALA A 312 10.18 -16.20 31.41
N LEU A 313 11.17 -16.75 32.13
CA LEU A 313 10.99 -17.70 33.23
C LEU A 313 11.13 -17.09 34.63
N GLY A 314 11.37 -15.77 34.71
CA GLY A 314 11.49 -15.03 35.98
C GLY A 314 12.67 -15.47 36.84
N CYS A 315 13.85 -15.72 36.25
CA CYS A 315 15.04 -16.17 36.98
C CYS A 315 16.32 -15.46 36.51
N ALA A 316 17.44 -15.70 37.20
CA ALA A 316 18.72 -15.10 36.85
C ALA A 316 19.32 -15.76 35.60
N GLU A 317 20.03 -15.00 34.76
CA GLU A 317 20.64 -15.52 33.52
C GLU A 317 21.63 -16.66 33.79
N GLY A 318 22.41 -16.60 34.88
CA GLY A 318 23.29 -17.69 35.31
C GLY A 318 22.54 -19.00 35.63
N THR A 319 21.28 -18.92 36.08
CA THR A 319 20.44 -20.12 36.30
C THR A 319 20.11 -20.78 34.97
N ILE A 320 19.87 -19.99 33.92
CA ILE A 320 19.64 -20.52 32.57
C ILE A 320 20.89 -21.15 32.00
N GLN A 321 22.08 -20.56 32.22
CA GLN A 321 23.34 -21.15 31.78
C GLN A 321 23.53 -22.56 32.36
N LEU A 322 23.21 -22.76 33.64
CA LEU A 322 23.25 -24.07 34.29
C LEU A 322 22.24 -25.06 33.67
N HIS A 323 21.02 -24.61 33.37
CA HIS A 323 20.04 -25.45 32.69
C HIS A 323 20.47 -25.83 31.27
N VAL A 324 21.07 -24.91 30.51
CA VAL A 324 21.60 -25.18 29.18
C VAL A 324 22.78 -26.16 29.23
N ALA A 325 23.69 -26.01 30.19
CA ALA A 325 24.77 -26.97 30.41
C ALA A 325 24.22 -28.38 30.71
N ALA A 326 23.22 -28.48 31.57
CA ALA A 326 22.58 -29.76 31.87
C ALA A 326 21.85 -30.36 30.65
N LEU A 327 21.27 -29.53 29.78
CA LEU A 327 20.65 -29.98 28.52
C LEU A 327 21.70 -30.55 27.57
N LEU A 328 22.86 -29.90 27.41
CA LEU A 328 23.97 -30.39 26.59
C LEU A 328 24.42 -31.78 27.03
N THR A 329 24.60 -31.98 28.34
CA THR A 329 24.97 -33.27 28.91
C THR A 329 23.90 -34.34 28.67
N LYS A 330 22.61 -34.03 28.92
CA LYS A 330 21.52 -35.02 28.79
C LYS A 330 21.21 -35.42 27.34
N ILE A 331 21.42 -34.50 26.40
CA ILE A 331 21.16 -34.71 24.98
C ILE A 331 22.40 -35.28 24.28
N GLY A 332 23.58 -35.19 24.91
CA GLY A 332 24.85 -35.63 24.33
C GLY A 332 25.29 -34.73 23.18
N ALA A 333 25.11 -33.42 23.34
CA ALA A 333 25.42 -32.40 22.36
C ALA A 333 26.57 -31.50 22.85
N GLU A 334 27.44 -31.08 21.95
CA GLU A 334 28.62 -30.26 22.25
C GLU A 334 28.32 -28.77 22.17
N SER A 335 27.22 -28.40 21.50
CA SER A 335 26.83 -27.01 21.35
C SER A 335 25.33 -26.80 21.49
N ARG A 336 24.97 -25.56 21.86
CA ARG A 336 23.57 -25.11 21.89
C ARG A 336 22.89 -25.30 20.53
N ALA A 337 23.61 -25.03 19.44
CA ALA A 337 23.09 -25.20 18.09
C ALA A 337 22.78 -26.66 17.80
N GLU A 338 23.64 -27.59 18.26
CA GLU A 338 23.42 -29.02 18.13
C GLU A 338 22.21 -29.51 18.96
N VAL A 339 21.99 -28.98 20.16
CA VAL A 339 20.76 -29.26 20.94
C VAL A 339 19.51 -28.87 20.16
N VAL A 340 19.51 -27.68 19.54
CA VAL A 340 18.40 -27.22 18.70
C VAL A 340 18.24 -28.13 17.48
N ALA A 341 19.34 -28.48 16.81
CA ALA A 341 19.32 -29.36 15.65
C ALA A 341 18.71 -30.72 15.99
N ARG A 342 19.18 -31.39 17.05
CA ARG A 342 18.67 -32.69 17.49
C ARG A 342 17.21 -32.65 17.93
N PHE A 343 16.77 -31.54 18.55
CA PHE A 343 15.36 -31.34 18.87
C PHE A 343 14.47 -31.37 17.63
N TRP A 344 14.90 -30.78 16.52
CA TRP A 344 14.13 -30.78 15.29
C TRP A 344 14.32 -32.03 14.44
N THR A 345 15.52 -32.63 14.41
CA THR A 345 15.80 -33.78 13.55
C THR A 345 15.45 -35.13 14.16
N GLU A 346 15.52 -35.29 15.48
CA GLU A 346 15.19 -36.57 16.14
C GLU A 346 13.72 -36.67 16.56
N LEU A 347 13.00 -35.54 16.61
CA LEU A 347 11.63 -35.49 17.11
C LEU A 347 10.63 -34.87 16.11
N GLY A 348 11.05 -33.96 15.21
CA GLY A 348 10.19 -33.26 14.24
C GLY A 348 10.06 -33.96 12.90
#